data_AF-R1FSN6-F1
#
_entry.id   AF-R1FSN6-F1
#
_cell.length_a   1.000
_cell.length_b   1.000
_cell.length_c   1.000
_cell.angle_alpha   90.00
_cell.angle_beta   90.00
_cell.angle_gamma   90.00
#
_symmetry.space_group_name_H-M   'P 1'
#
loop_
_entity.id
_entity.type
_entity.pdbx_description
1 polymer ?
#
loop_
_entity_poly.entity_id
_entity_poly.type
_entity_poly.pdbx_seq_one_letter_code
_entity_poly.pdbx_strand_id
1 'polypeptide(L)' 'LDMDVIDVSWMDNNVPFLRHNFWNINRGMIDDLRDILCTKGRGRHLPAPMTPRSGNVGCFLGGPSYV' A
#
# COMPACT_ATOMS: atom_id res chain seq x y z
N LEU A 1 -9.88 11.13 14.12
CA LEU A 1 -8.88 10.14 14.55
C LEU A 1 -7.50 10.71 14.22
N ASP A 2 -6.55 10.68 15.16
CA ASP A 2 -5.17 11.15 14.90
C ASP A 2 -4.25 9.99 14.47
N MET A 3 -4.74 9.16 13.55
CA MET A 3 -4.05 7.97 13.06
C MET A 3 -4.39 7.81 11.59
N ASP A 4 -3.42 7.41 10.76
CA ASP A 4 -3.70 7.08 9.36
C ASP A 4 -4.16 5.62 9.29
N VAL A 5 -5.13 5.35 8.42
CA VAL A 5 -5.70 4.02 8.21
C VAL A 5 -5.27 3.54 6.83
N ILE A 6 -4.72 2.33 6.78
CA ILE A 6 -4.37 1.67 5.53
C ILE A 6 -5.48 0.67 5.21
N ASP A 7 -6.22 0.96 4.13
CA ASP A 7 -7.21 0.05 3.58
C ASP A 7 -6.51 -1.03 2.75
N VAL A 8 -6.66 -2.28 3.19
CA VAL A 8 -6.04 -3.48 2.60
C VAL A 8 -7.03 -4.31 1.78
N SER A 9 -8.23 -3.79 1.48
CA SER A 9 -9.30 -4.53 0.80
C SER A 9 -8.91 -5.09 -0.57
N TRP A 10 -7.94 -4.48 -1.27
CA TRP A 10 -7.43 -4.97 -2.57
C TRP A 10 -5.99 -5.49 -2.48
N MET A 11 -5.48 -5.75 -1.27
CA MET A 11 -4.12 -6.25 -1.08
C MET A 11 -3.93 -7.61 -1.74
N ASP A 12 -4.98 -8.41 -1.83
CA ASP A 12 -4.97 -9.72 -2.49
C ASP A 12 -4.62 -9.63 -3.98
N ASN A 13 -4.87 -8.50 -4.66
CA ASN A 13 -4.43 -8.30 -6.05
C ASN A 13 -2.90 -8.24 -6.18
N ASN A 14 -2.20 -7.98 -5.08
CA ASN A 14 -0.73 -7.99 -5.02
C ASN A 14 -0.19 -9.37 -4.59
N VAL A 15 -1.06 -10.36 -4.31
CA VAL A 15 -0.68 -11.70 -3.84
C VAL A 15 -1.14 -12.75 -4.86
N PRO A 16 -0.24 -13.55 -5.44
CA PRO A 16 -0.65 -14.63 -6.33
C PRO A 16 -1.30 -15.76 -5.52
N PHE A 17 -2.44 -16.29 -6.00
CA PHE A 17 -3.24 -17.33 -5.34
C PHE A 17 -2.43 -18.56 -4.86
N LEU A 18 -1.33 -18.87 -5.53
CA LEU A 18 -0.53 -20.07 -5.27
C LEU A 18 0.54 -19.89 -4.17
N ARG A 19 0.94 -18.66 -3.83
CA ARG A 19 2.06 -18.42 -2.91
C ARG A 19 1.79 -17.24 -1.99
N HIS A 20 1.73 -17.54 -0.69
CA HIS A 20 1.48 -16.63 0.43
C HIS A 20 2.61 -15.63 0.73
N ASN A 21 3.46 -15.25 -0.23
CA ASN A 21 4.53 -14.28 0.00
C ASN A 21 5.13 -13.79 -1.33
N PHE A 22 4.66 -12.68 -1.89
CA PHE A 22 5.44 -11.96 -2.91
C PHE A 22 5.31 -10.44 -2.82
N TRP A 23 6.24 -9.86 -2.07
CA TRP A 23 6.56 -8.43 -2.08
C TRP A 23 7.11 -7.93 -3.43
N ASN A 24 7.48 -8.83 -4.35
CA ASN A 24 8.15 -8.48 -5.61
C ASN A 24 7.21 -8.14 -6.78
N ILE A 25 5.89 -8.35 -6.65
CA ILE A 25 4.93 -8.07 -7.74
C ILE A 25 4.63 -6.58 -7.84
N ASN A 26 4.62 -5.87 -6.70
CA ASN A 26 4.34 -4.45 -6.65
C ASN A 26 5.41 -3.73 -5.83
N ARG A 27 6.46 -3.31 -6.52
CA ARG A 27 7.54 -2.52 -5.92
C ARG A 27 7.02 -1.22 -5.30
N GLY A 28 5.98 -0.60 -5.88
CA GLY A 28 5.36 0.60 -5.32
C GLY A 28 4.82 0.37 -3.92
N MET A 29 4.13 -0.75 -3.68
CA MET A 29 3.66 -1.13 -2.34
C MET A 29 4.82 -1.29 -1.33
N ILE A 30 5.98 -1.81 -1.77
CA ILE A 30 7.15 -1.98 -0.90
C ILE A 30 7.80 -0.65 -0.57
N ASP A 31 7.92 0.22 -1.57
CA ASP A 31 8.47 1.55 -1.38
C ASP A 31 7.56 2.38 -0.46
N ASP A 32 6.22 2.30 -0.63
CA ASP A 32 5.24 2.89 0.28
C ASP A 32 5.41 2.37 1.72
N LEU A 33 5.49 1.04 1.92
CA LEU A 33 5.68 0.43 3.24
C LEU A 33 7.01 0.86 3.88
N ARG A 34 8.08 0.90 3.09
CA ARG A 34 9.40 1.35 3.55
C ARG A 34 9.33 2.80 4.01
N ASP A 35 8.70 3.68 3.25
CA ASP A 35 8.58 5.09 3.59
C ASP A 35 7.79 5.28 4.88
N ILE A 36 6.67 4.58 5.06
CA ILE A 36 5.88 4.60 6.31
C ILE A 36 6.75 4.18 7.50
N LEU A 37 7.44 3.04 7.39
CA LEU A 37 8.21 2.45 8.50
C LEU A 37 9.47 3.24 8.82
N CYS A 38 10.18 3.74 7.81
CA CYS A 38 11.46 4.42 7.98
C CYS A 38 11.30 5.89 8.35
N THR A 39 10.37 6.62 7.72
CA THR A 39 10.19 8.06 7.98
C THR A 39 9.30 8.31 9.19
N LYS A 40 8.43 7.35 9.54
CA LYS A 40 7.39 7.50 10.58
C LYS A 40 6.50 8.74 10.36
N GLY A 41 6.39 9.18 9.10
CA GLY A 41 5.57 10.31 8.69
C GLY A 41 4.09 9.93 8.52
N ARG A 42 3.23 10.95 8.46
CA ARG A 42 1.82 10.77 8.10
C ARG A 42 1.74 10.35 6.63
N GLY A 43 0.83 9.43 6.29
CA GLY A 43 0.68 8.87 4.94
C GLY A 43 0.53 9.94 3.86
N ARG A 44 -0.22 11.02 4.16
CA ARG A 44 -0.41 12.17 3.26
C ARG A 44 0.84 13.03 2.99
N HIS A 45 1.91 12.85 3.77
CA HIS A 45 3.17 13.59 3.64
C HIS A 45 4.31 12.72 3.10
N LEU A 46 4.03 11.43 2.81
CA LEU A 46 5.05 10.53 2.29
C LEU A 46 5.34 10.82 0.82
N PRO A 47 6.59 10.60 0.36
CA PRO A 47 6.96 10.81 -1.03
C PRO A 47 6.36 9.75 -1.97
N ALA A 48 6.15 8.53 -1.47
CA ALA A 48 5.58 7.44 -2.25
C ALA A 48 4.03 7.54 -2.35
N PRO A 49 3.43 7.21 -3.52
CA PRO A 49 2.06 7.55 -3.85
C PRO A 49 1.06 6.54 -3.27
N MET A 50 0.87 6.56 -1.95
CA MET A 50 -0.33 5.97 -1.37
C MET A 50 -1.56 6.62 -1.99
N THR A 51 -2.51 5.81 -2.45
CA THR A 51 -3.72 6.32 -3.09
C THR A 51 -4.73 6.74 -2.01
N PRO A 52 -5.12 8.03 -1.94
CA PRO A 52 -6.11 8.47 -0.97
C PRO A 52 -7.49 7.88 -1.32
N ARG A 53 -8.21 7.42 -0.29
CA ARG A 53 -9.58 6.89 -0.42
C ARG A 53 -10.59 7.87 0.16
N SER A 54 -10.45 8.18 1.45
CA SER A 54 -11.34 9.11 2.15
C SER A 54 -10.67 9.60 3.43
N GLY A 55 -10.59 10.91 3.62
CA GLY A 55 -10.00 11.50 4.82
C GLY A 55 -8.57 11.02 5.10
N ASN A 56 -8.39 10.32 6.22
CA ASN A 56 -7.14 9.71 6.70
C ASN A 56 -6.96 8.25 6.24
N VAL A 57 -7.77 7.78 5.29
CA VAL A 57 -7.72 6.42 4.75
C VAL A 57 -7.02 6.43 3.39
N GLY A 58 -5.94 5.65 3.26
CA GLY A 58 -5.24 5.42 2.00
C GLY A 58 -5.09 3.92 1.70
N CYS A 59 -4.84 3.58 0.44
CA CYS A 59 -4.58 2.20 0.01
C CYS A 59 -3.33 2.11 -0.86
N PHE A 60 -2.74 0.92 -0.92
CA PHE A 60 -1.68 0.63 -1.87
C PHE A 60 -2.25 0.55 -3.29
N LEU A 61 -1.44 0.88 -4.28
CA LEU A 61 -1.77 0.57 -5.67
C LEU A 61 -1.94 -0.96 -5.79
N GLY A 62 -2.95 -1.40 -6.52
CA GLY A 62 -3.11 -2.79 -6.90
C GLY A 62 -2.40 -3.04 -8.23
N GLY A 63 -1.65 -4.13 -8.34
CA GLY A 63 -1.32 -4.68 -9.66
C GLY A 63 -2.60 -5.06 -10.42
N PRO A 64 -2.60 -5.05 -11.76
CA PRO A 64 -3.73 -5.51 -12.54
C PRO A 64 -4.06 -6.97 -12.20
N SER A 65 -5.35 -7.28 -12.05
CA SER A 65 -5.84 -8.63 -11.69
C SER A 65 -5.62 -9.67 -12.78
N TYR A 66 -5.38 -9.22 -14.02
CA TYR A 66 -5.14 -10.04 -15.22
C TYR A 66 -4.29 -9.22 -16.21
N VAL A 67 -3.41 -9.88 -16.97
CA VAL A 67 -2.64 -9.29 -18.09
C VAL A 67 -3.10 -9.94 -19.39
#